data_AF-A0A0A9YVB2-F1
#
_entry.id   AF-A0A0A9YVB2-F1
#
_cell.length_a   1.000
_cell.length_b   1.000
_cell.length_c   1.000
_cell.angle_alpha   90.00
_cell.angle_beta   90.00
_cell.angle_gamma   90.00
#
_symmetry.space_group_name_H-M   'P 1'
#
loop_
_entity.id
_entity.type
_entity.pdbx_description
1 polymer ?
#
loop_
_entity_poly.entity_id
_entity_poly.type
_entity_poly.pdbx_seq_one_letter_code
_entity_poly.pdbx_strand_id
1 'polypeptide(L)'
;APDHEPVYLPEDATLSGFTPLMANAPESAFVHKSNDMELAQMVHRLKKIEFFGQIILCGLDPPILKLHKKEDGDSEYISIVDIPGSQEDKSKCDIGGQSESEVCVESMSSSDESDDSGKATGVEEDDESVQSLLAKKGRLERQVRKHQARKNHFQKALMSEVLTEMEIRPHDLVPDTNCFINCLPQLESLMKLLPHPQHPYVIMVPLVVVNELEGLSRGCKPSQSALHSAMVRETAKAAMGLFQNRHPALRCVTTKGTVLNSSTFTLEEDSAVEMKNDDKILTTCVNLSKAHKRDEIKEGGRRKLYRDVVLLTEDRSLRLKAISKDMPVRALPDFIKWAGLG
;
A
#
# COMPACT_ATOMS: atom_id res chain seq x y z
N ALA A 1 -34.36 36.84 7.85
CA ALA A 1 -35.70 36.89 8.47
C ALA A 1 -35.58 36.35 9.90
N PRO A 2 -36.33 36.87 10.89
CA PRO A 2 -36.13 36.55 12.31
C PRO A 2 -36.31 35.06 12.68
N ASP A 3 -36.99 34.30 11.82
CA ASP A 3 -37.31 32.89 12.04
C ASP A 3 -36.42 31.92 11.27
N HIS A 4 -35.34 32.42 10.64
CA HIS A 4 -34.38 31.59 9.92
C HIS A 4 -33.01 31.66 10.57
N GLU A 5 -32.32 30.53 10.59
CA GLU A 5 -30.96 30.38 11.08
C GLU A 5 -30.03 29.89 9.95
N PRO A 6 -28.75 30.32 9.95
CA PRO A 6 -27.79 29.93 8.94
C PRO A 6 -27.42 28.45 9.06
N VAL A 7 -27.29 27.78 7.92
CA VAL A 7 -26.82 26.40 7.82
C VAL A 7 -25.32 26.43 7.55
N TYR A 8 -24.53 25.97 8.52
CA TYR A 8 -23.07 25.83 8.38
C TYR A 8 -22.69 24.36 8.27
N LEU A 9 -21.75 24.05 7.37
CA LEU A 9 -21.18 22.73 7.23
C LEU A 9 -19.78 22.69 7.88
N PRO A 10 -19.46 21.70 8.73
CA PRO A 10 -18.11 21.50 9.25
C PRO A 10 -17.02 21.40 8.16
N GLU A 11 -17.43 20.94 6.97
CA GLU A 11 -16.60 20.83 5.77
C GLU A 11 -16.13 22.21 5.28
N ASP A 12 -16.91 23.28 5.47
CA ASP A 12 -16.54 24.64 5.06
C ASP A 12 -15.30 25.13 5.83
N ALA A 13 -15.20 24.79 7.13
CA ALA A 13 -14.03 25.09 7.95
C ALA A 13 -12.84 24.22 7.56
N THR A 14 -13.08 22.93 7.28
CA THR A 14 -12.04 21.95 6.94
C THR A 14 -11.41 22.24 5.57
N LEU A 15 -12.21 22.68 4.61
CA LEU A 15 -11.81 22.96 3.22
C LEU A 15 -11.45 24.43 2.99
N SER A 16 -11.45 25.25 4.04
CA SER A 16 -11.03 26.65 3.98
C SER A 16 -9.60 26.76 3.45
N GLY A 17 -9.43 27.47 2.33
CA GLY A 17 -8.12 27.63 1.67
C GLY A 17 -7.77 26.58 0.62
N PHE A 18 -8.68 25.65 0.30
CA PHE A 18 -8.50 24.74 -0.82
C PHE A 18 -8.65 25.48 -2.16
N THR A 19 -7.54 25.71 -2.87
CA THR A 19 -7.48 26.57 -4.08
C THR A 19 -8.59 26.34 -5.11
N PRO A 20 -9.00 25.11 -5.45
CA PRO A 20 -10.11 24.87 -6.39
C PRO A 20 -11.48 25.40 -5.92
N LEU A 21 -11.67 25.56 -4.61
CA LEU A 21 -12.90 26.10 -4.01
C LEU A 21 -12.75 27.57 -3.59
N MET A 22 -11.53 28.11 -3.53
CA MET A 22 -11.26 29.48 -3.05
C MET A 22 -11.87 30.58 -3.92
N ALA A 23 -12.05 30.32 -5.22
CA ALA A 23 -12.65 31.30 -6.14
C ALA A 23 -14.19 31.35 -6.05
N ASN A 24 -14.81 30.38 -5.37
CA ASN A 24 -16.26 30.33 -5.21
C ASN A 24 -16.67 31.12 -3.96
N ALA A 25 -17.52 32.12 -4.14
CA ALA A 25 -18.10 32.83 -3.01
C ALA A 25 -18.95 31.84 -2.18
N PRO A 26 -18.83 31.83 -0.84
CA PRO A 26 -19.62 30.97 0.00
C PRO A 26 -21.10 31.37 -0.11
N GLU A 27 -21.89 30.51 -0.74
CA GLU A 27 -23.34 30.68 -0.82
C GLU A 27 -23.95 30.47 0.57
N SER A 28 -24.61 31.50 1.10
CA SER A 28 -25.23 31.45 2.42
C SER A 28 -26.57 30.72 2.35
N ALA A 29 -26.67 29.57 3.03
CA ALA A 29 -27.92 28.83 3.19
C ALA A 29 -28.57 29.13 4.54
N PHE A 30 -29.90 29.18 4.56
CA PHE A 30 -30.69 29.41 5.77
C PHE A 30 -31.82 28.39 5.85
N VAL A 31 -32.14 27.96 7.07
CA VAL A 31 -33.27 27.07 7.38
C VAL A 31 -34.19 27.74 8.37
N HIS A 32 -35.50 27.52 8.26
CA HIS A 32 -36.46 27.98 9.25
C HIS A 32 -36.29 27.20 10.57
N LYS A 33 -36.36 27.88 11.71
CA LYS A 33 -36.14 27.30 13.06
C LYS A 33 -37.06 26.13 13.43
N SER A 34 -38.16 25.94 12.71
CA SER A 34 -39.08 24.81 12.91
C SER A 34 -38.65 23.51 12.21
N ASN A 35 -37.67 23.59 11.31
CA ASN A 35 -37.22 22.46 10.52
C ASN A 35 -35.95 21.84 11.12
N ASP A 36 -35.71 20.57 10.82
CA ASP A 36 -34.54 19.85 11.28
C ASP A 36 -33.24 20.40 10.63
N MET A 37 -32.33 20.88 11.47
CA MET A 37 -31.03 21.40 11.06
C MET A 37 -30.15 20.31 10.43
N GLU A 38 -30.21 19.07 10.92
CA GLU A 38 -29.39 17.96 10.40
C GLU A 38 -29.81 17.60 8.97
N LEU A 39 -31.12 17.55 8.73
CA LEU A 39 -31.67 17.35 7.39
C LEU A 39 -31.31 18.52 6.45
N ALA A 40 -31.38 19.75 6.95
CA ALA A 40 -30.99 20.94 6.19
C ALA A 40 -29.51 20.92 5.79
N GLN A 41 -28.62 20.51 6.72
CA GLN A 41 -27.21 20.29 6.44
C GLN A 41 -27.00 19.20 5.39
N MET A 42 -27.70 18.07 5.49
CA MET A 42 -27.61 16.99 4.50
C MET A 42 -28.02 17.45 3.10
N VAL A 43 -29.14 18.16 2.98
CA VAL A 43 -29.57 18.75 1.71
C VAL A 43 -28.55 19.75 1.19
N HIS A 44 -27.96 20.56 2.07
CA HIS A 44 -26.92 21.50 1.67
C HIS A 44 -25.65 20.79 1.18
N ARG A 45 -25.22 19.70 1.83
CA ARG A 45 -24.11 18.85 1.37
C ARG A 45 -24.35 18.31 -0.03
N LEU A 46 -25.53 17.76 -0.29
CA LEU A 46 -25.87 17.21 -1.61
C LEU A 46 -25.78 18.27 -2.71
N LYS A 47 -26.28 19.48 -2.46
CA LYS A 47 -26.17 20.61 -3.40
C LYS A 47 -24.71 21.01 -3.66
N LYS A 48 -23.86 21.04 -2.62
CA LYS A 48 -22.44 21.35 -2.76
C LYS A 48 -21.69 20.28 -3.55
N ILE A 49 -21.99 19.00 -3.33
CA ILE A 49 -21.41 17.87 -4.08
C ILE A 49 -21.83 17.95 -5.55
N GLU A 50 -23.11 18.21 -5.81
CA GLU A 50 -23.64 18.37 -7.16
C GLU A 50 -22.95 19.53 -7.91
N PHE A 51 -22.88 20.70 -7.27
CA PHE A 51 -22.17 21.86 -7.81
C PHE A 51 -20.70 21.54 -8.11
N PHE A 52 -20.01 20.89 -7.17
CA PHE A 52 -18.60 20.55 -7.36
C PHE A 52 -18.40 19.58 -8.53
N GLY A 53 -19.24 18.55 -8.64
CA GLY A 53 -19.17 17.59 -9.74
C GLY A 53 -19.48 18.21 -11.10
N GLN A 54 -20.54 19.02 -11.19
CA GLN A 54 -21.01 19.56 -12.47
C GLN A 54 -20.22 20.79 -12.92
N ILE A 55 -19.87 21.70 -12.01
CA ILE A 55 -19.26 22.98 -12.36
C ILE A 55 -17.74 22.92 -12.27
N ILE A 56 -17.20 22.35 -11.19
CA ILE A 56 -15.75 22.33 -10.98
C ILE A 56 -15.13 21.18 -11.77
N LEU A 57 -15.49 19.93 -11.47
CA LEU A 57 -14.83 18.79 -12.10
C LEU A 57 -15.04 18.71 -13.63
N CYS A 58 -16.16 19.20 -14.14
CA CYS A 58 -16.39 19.28 -15.59
C CYS A 58 -15.92 20.60 -16.23
N GLY A 59 -15.74 21.68 -15.45
CA GLY A 59 -15.41 23.02 -15.95
C GLY A 59 -13.94 23.43 -15.81
N LEU A 60 -13.12 22.63 -15.12
CA LEU A 60 -11.66 22.80 -15.11
C LEU A 60 -11.06 22.63 -16.51
N ASP A 61 -9.91 23.25 -16.76
CA ASP A 61 -9.11 23.06 -17.97
C ASP A 61 -7.71 22.53 -17.59
N PRO A 62 -7.39 21.26 -17.87
CA PRO A 62 -8.23 20.25 -18.52
C PRO A 62 -9.37 19.74 -17.60
N PRO A 63 -10.51 19.32 -18.15
CA PRO A 63 -11.62 18.80 -17.34
C PRO A 63 -11.23 17.46 -16.70
N ILE A 64 -11.76 17.21 -15.50
CA ILE A 64 -11.50 15.97 -14.74
C ILE A 64 -12.55 14.91 -15.06
N LEU A 65 -13.81 15.34 -15.19
CA LEU A 65 -14.95 14.51 -15.55
C LEU A 65 -15.55 14.95 -16.89
N LYS A 66 -16.06 13.99 -17.67
CA LYS A 66 -16.80 14.26 -18.91
C LYS A 66 -18.04 13.37 -18.99
N LEU A 67 -19.16 13.93 -19.42
CA LEU A 67 -20.37 13.17 -19.70
C LEU A 67 -20.16 12.31 -20.96
N HIS A 68 -20.29 10.99 -20.82
CA HIS A 68 -20.25 10.00 -21.87
C HIS A 68 -21.65 9.43 -22.08
N LYS A 69 -22.12 9.42 -23.34
CA LYS A 69 -23.41 8.81 -23.70
C LYS A 69 -23.14 7.41 -24.24
N LYS A 70 -23.75 6.40 -23.61
CA LYS A 70 -23.71 5.02 -24.06
C LYS A 70 -24.61 4.84 -25.28
N GLU A 71 -24.33 3.80 -26.06
CA GLU A 71 -25.12 3.45 -27.25
C GLU A 71 -26.59 3.13 -26.91
N ASP A 72 -26.85 2.67 -25.68
CA ASP A 72 -28.20 2.37 -25.15
C ASP A 72 -29.02 3.61 -24.76
N GLY A 73 -28.46 4.82 -24.89
CA GLY A 73 -29.13 6.09 -24.57
C GLY A 73 -28.89 6.61 -23.15
N ASP A 74 -28.29 5.81 -22.27
CA ASP A 74 -27.90 6.23 -20.92
C ASP A 74 -26.66 7.14 -20.93
N SER A 75 -26.57 8.05 -19.97
CA SER A 75 -25.44 8.97 -19.83
C SER A 75 -24.73 8.76 -18.49
N GLU A 76 -23.39 8.71 -18.49
CA GLU A 76 -22.57 8.58 -17.29
C GLU A 76 -21.40 9.58 -17.30
N TYR A 77 -20.92 9.98 -16.13
CA TYR A 77 -19.70 10.80 -16.03
C TYR A 77 -18.48 9.90 -15.91
N ILE A 78 -17.52 10.04 -16.84
CA ILE A 78 -16.25 9.31 -16.82
C ILE A 78 -15.10 10.24 -16.43
N SER A 79 -14.11 9.71 -15.70
CA SER A 79 -12.85 10.42 -15.46
C SER A 79 -12.01 10.39 -16.73
N ILE A 80 -11.46 11.55 -17.10
CA ILE A 80 -10.64 11.74 -18.29
C ILE A 80 -9.19 12.12 -17.96
N VAL A 81 -8.83 12.03 -16.68
CA VAL A 81 -7.44 12.19 -16.25
C VAL A 81 -6.74 10.85 -16.41
N ASP A 82 -5.75 10.78 -17.29
CA ASP A 82 -4.93 9.59 -17.43
C ASP A 82 -4.09 9.37 -16.17
N ILE A 83 -4.50 8.39 -15.35
CA ILE A 83 -3.66 7.87 -14.27
C ILE A 83 -2.68 6.90 -14.94
N PRO A 84 -1.35 7.13 -14.91
CA PRO A 84 -0.39 6.21 -15.48
C PRO A 84 -0.55 4.83 -14.80
N GLY A 85 -1.08 3.86 -15.55
CA GLY A 85 -1.47 2.54 -15.05
C GLY A 85 -2.84 2.02 -15.52
N SER A 86 -3.68 2.85 -16.16
CA SER A 86 -5.07 2.50 -16.52
C SER A 86 -5.34 2.30 -18.02
N GLN A 87 -4.31 2.17 -18.86
CA GLN A 87 -4.45 1.88 -20.29
C GLN A 87 -4.11 0.43 -20.66
N GLU A 88 -4.77 -0.54 -20.03
CA GLU A 88 -5.12 -1.82 -20.65
C GLU A 88 -6.55 -2.14 -20.18
N ASP A 89 -7.40 -2.70 -21.04
CA ASP A 89 -8.83 -3.03 -20.80
C ASP A 89 -9.90 -1.97 -21.16
N LYS A 90 -9.86 -1.47 -22.40
CA LYS A 90 -11.06 -0.95 -23.10
C LYS A 90 -11.56 -1.88 -24.20
N SER A 91 -11.83 -3.14 -23.86
CA SER A 91 -12.75 -3.96 -24.64
C SER A 91 -13.28 -5.15 -23.82
N LYS A 92 -14.61 -5.17 -23.63
CA LYS A 92 -15.46 -6.16 -22.92
C LYS A 92 -15.60 -5.99 -21.41
N CYS A 93 -16.57 -5.18 -21.02
CA CYS A 93 -17.27 -5.29 -19.75
C CYS A 93 -18.59 -6.04 -19.99
N ASP A 94 -18.76 -7.20 -19.36
CA ASP A 94 -20.08 -7.73 -19.03
C ASP A 94 -20.00 -8.41 -17.65
N ILE A 95 -20.75 -7.82 -16.71
CA ILE A 95 -21.27 -8.33 -15.43
C ILE A 95 -20.30 -8.85 -14.36
N GLY A 96 -20.26 -8.13 -13.22
CA GLY A 96 -19.91 -8.71 -11.91
C GLY A 96 -19.07 -7.78 -11.06
N GLY A 97 -19.71 -6.97 -10.22
CA GLY A 97 -19.08 -5.89 -9.46
C GLY A 97 -18.02 -6.33 -8.44
N GLN A 98 -17.01 -5.48 -8.30
CA GLN A 98 -16.47 -4.96 -7.04
C GLN A 98 -15.58 -3.77 -7.42
N SER A 99 -16.12 -2.57 -7.27
CA SER A 99 -15.42 -1.32 -7.56
C SER A 99 -14.64 -0.89 -6.31
N GLU A 100 -13.42 -1.40 -6.15
CA GLU A 100 -12.48 -0.82 -5.18
C GLU A 100 -11.84 0.41 -5.83
N SER A 101 -12.45 1.56 -5.57
CA SER A 101 -11.89 2.87 -5.91
C SER A 101 -10.63 3.08 -5.06
N GLU A 102 -9.45 2.96 -5.67
CA GLU A 102 -8.18 3.37 -5.09
C GLU A 102 -8.18 4.90 -4.90
N VAL A 103 -8.75 5.35 -3.78
CA VAL A 103 -8.54 6.71 -3.30
C VAL A 103 -7.13 6.74 -2.72
N CYS A 104 -6.21 7.40 -3.42
CA CYS A 104 -4.93 7.84 -2.88
C CYS A 104 -5.17 8.83 -1.74
N VAL A 105 -5.55 8.31 -0.57
CA VAL A 105 -5.46 9.04 0.70
C VAL A 105 -3.98 9.23 0.97
N GLU A 106 -3.47 10.41 0.60
CA GLU A 106 -2.21 10.90 1.13
C GLU A 106 -2.32 10.82 2.66
N SER A 107 -1.56 9.87 3.22
CA SER A 107 -1.47 9.69 4.66
C SER A 107 -0.86 10.95 5.26
N MET A 108 -1.71 11.83 5.78
CA MET A 108 -1.35 12.73 6.87
C MET A 108 -0.81 11.86 8.01
N SER A 109 0.49 11.62 8.00
CA SER A 109 1.24 11.14 9.15
C SER A 109 1.23 12.25 10.20
N SER A 110 0.14 12.30 10.97
CA SER A 110 0.07 12.98 12.25
C SER A 110 0.81 12.10 13.25
N SER A 111 2.13 12.28 13.32
CA SER A 111 2.94 11.77 14.42
C SER A 111 3.91 12.87 14.78
N ASP A 112 3.54 13.64 15.80
CA ASP A 112 4.46 14.11 16.83
C ASP A 112 3.59 14.62 17.99
N GLU A 113 3.41 13.72 18.96
CA GLU A 113 3.09 14.04 20.35
C GLU A 113 4.11 15.07 20.86
N SER A 114 3.64 16.20 21.35
CA SER A 114 4.37 16.97 22.35
C SER A 114 3.37 17.59 23.31
N ASP A 115 3.23 16.93 24.44
CA ASP A 115 2.81 17.46 25.74
C ASP A 115 3.39 18.87 25.95
N ASP A 116 2.53 19.85 26.20
CA ASP A 116 2.89 20.99 27.03
C ASP A 116 1.67 21.43 27.85
N SER A 117 1.65 20.93 29.09
CA SER A 117 0.75 21.37 30.14
C SER A 117 1.23 22.70 30.70
N GLY A 118 0.58 23.80 30.34
CA GLY A 118 0.89 25.14 30.86
C GLY A 118 -0.37 25.93 31.21
N LYS A 119 -0.83 25.79 32.45
CA LYS A 119 -1.91 26.59 33.05
C LYS A 119 -1.31 27.90 33.57
N ALA A 120 -1.68 29.06 33.02
CA ALA A 120 -1.68 30.32 33.79
C ALA A 120 -2.52 31.42 33.13
N THR A 121 -3.37 31.99 33.96
CA THR A 121 -4.12 33.24 33.85
C THR A 121 -3.22 34.47 33.82
N GLY A 122 -3.65 35.54 33.12
CA GLY A 122 -3.34 36.92 33.49
C GLY A 122 -2.37 37.66 32.57
N VAL A 123 -2.95 38.49 31.70
CA VAL A 123 -2.48 39.75 31.09
C VAL A 123 -1.08 40.24 31.51
N GLU A 124 -0.08 40.07 30.64
CA GLU A 124 0.95 41.08 30.26
C GLU A 124 1.40 40.77 28.82
N GLU A 125 1.22 41.73 27.91
CA GLU A 125 1.42 41.64 26.46
C GLU A 125 2.77 42.27 26.06
N ASP A 126 3.62 41.53 25.32
CA ASP A 126 3.99 41.83 23.90
C ASP A 126 5.40 41.39 23.44
N ASP A 127 6.35 41.07 24.32
CA ASP A 127 7.72 40.70 23.86
C ASP A 127 8.01 39.18 23.81
N GLU A 128 7.49 38.38 24.76
CA GLU A 128 7.68 36.91 24.75
C GLU A 128 6.87 36.22 23.65
N SER A 129 5.71 36.80 23.30
CA SER A 129 4.84 36.31 22.23
C SER A 129 5.55 36.39 20.87
N VAL A 130 6.25 37.50 20.58
CA VAL A 130 6.99 37.70 19.34
C VAL A 130 8.16 36.73 19.21
N GLN A 131 8.89 36.46 20.31
CA GLN A 131 9.98 35.48 20.30
C GLN A 131 9.47 34.05 20.07
N SER A 132 8.34 33.68 20.68
CA SER A 132 7.69 32.38 20.46
C SER A 132 7.20 32.21 19.00
N LEU A 133 6.68 33.28 18.40
CA LEU A 133 6.23 33.31 17.01
C LEU A 133 7.41 33.23 16.03
N LEU A 134 8.54 33.87 16.33
CA LEU A 134 9.78 33.73 15.56
C LEU A 134 10.34 32.30 15.60
N ALA A 135 10.32 31.66 16.77
CA ALA A 135 10.71 30.25 16.91
C ALA A 135 9.76 29.32 16.14
N LYS A 136 8.45 29.57 16.21
CA LYS A 136 7.42 28.82 15.47
C LYS A 136 7.56 29.00 13.97
N LYS A 137 7.83 30.22 13.48
CA LYS A 137 8.14 30.53 12.08
C LYS A 137 9.37 29.75 11.61
N GLY A 138 10.45 29.74 12.41
CA GLY A 138 11.66 28.97 12.08
C GLY A 138 11.42 27.46 12.00
N ARG A 139 10.56 26.90 12.86
CA ARG A 139 10.16 25.47 12.81
C ARG A 139 9.36 25.17 11.55
N LEU A 140 8.38 26.01 11.23
CA LEU A 140 7.53 25.86 10.04
C LEU A 140 8.34 26.00 8.74
N GLU A 141 9.25 26.97 8.65
CA GLU A 141 10.14 27.14 7.49
C GLU A 141 11.04 25.91 7.26
N ARG A 142 11.52 25.26 8.33
CA ARG A 142 12.27 24.00 8.22
C ARG A 142 11.38 22.85 7.73
N GLN A 143 10.15 22.75 8.22
CA GLN A 143 9.18 21.74 7.76
C GLN A 143 8.83 21.94 6.27
N VAL A 144 8.56 23.18 5.86
CA VAL A 144 8.30 23.54 4.45
C VAL A 144 9.51 23.19 3.58
N ARG A 145 10.74 23.55 4.00
CA ARG A 145 11.95 23.20 3.26
C ARG A 145 12.14 21.70 3.11
N LYS A 146 11.87 20.92 4.18
CA LYS A 146 11.93 19.45 4.14
C LYS A 146 10.87 18.86 3.21
N HIS A 147 9.66 19.40 3.23
CA HIS A 147 8.58 19.00 2.34
C HIS A 147 8.90 19.35 0.87
N GLN A 148 9.41 20.56 0.61
CA GLN A 148 9.86 21.00 -0.72
C GLN A 148 11.01 20.13 -1.24
N ALA A 149 11.98 19.78 -0.39
CA ALA A 149 13.09 18.90 -0.76
C ALA A 149 12.60 17.49 -1.11
N ARG A 150 11.63 16.95 -0.36
CA ARG A 150 10.97 15.67 -0.68
C ARG A 150 10.20 15.75 -2.00
N LYS A 151 9.43 16.82 -2.22
CA LYS A 151 8.69 17.05 -3.47
C LYS A 151 9.64 17.18 -4.67
N ASN A 152 10.73 17.92 -4.53
CA ASN A 152 11.75 18.06 -5.58
C ASN A 152 12.47 16.75 -5.86
N HIS A 153 12.75 15.94 -4.82
CA HIS A 153 13.34 14.61 -4.99
C HIS A 153 12.38 13.67 -5.72
N PHE A 154 11.10 13.66 -5.33
CA PHE A 154 10.06 12.88 -6.00
C PHE A 154 9.87 13.32 -7.45
N GLN A 155 9.82 14.62 -7.72
CA GLN A 155 9.72 15.17 -9.07
C GLN A 155 10.95 14.81 -9.92
N LYS A 156 12.17 14.85 -9.34
CA LYS A 156 13.38 14.38 -10.03
C LYS A 156 13.35 12.88 -10.33
N ALA A 157 12.81 12.06 -9.42
CA ALA A 157 12.63 10.62 -9.66
C ALA A 157 11.60 10.35 -10.75
N LEU A 158 10.52 11.15 -10.81
CA LEU A 158 9.49 11.07 -11.84
C LEU A 158 9.99 11.55 -13.22
N MET A 159 10.88 12.55 -13.25
CA MET A 159 11.51 13.06 -14.49
C MET A 159 12.70 12.22 -14.96
N SER A 160 13.16 11.25 -14.16
CA SER A 160 14.16 10.28 -14.58
C SER A 160 13.49 9.27 -15.50
N GLU A 161 13.63 9.43 -16.81
CA GLU A 161 13.16 8.51 -17.86
C GLU A 161 13.90 7.16 -17.87
N VAL A 162 14.15 6.56 -16.70
CA VAL A 162 14.70 5.21 -16.60
C VAL A 162 13.55 4.23 -16.83
N LEU A 163 13.21 4.03 -18.11
CA LEU A 163 12.33 2.97 -18.56
C LEU A 163 12.99 1.63 -18.19
N THR A 164 12.56 1.05 -17.08
CA THR A 164 12.96 -0.30 -16.65
C THR A 164 11.89 -1.26 -17.15
N GLU A 165 12.28 -2.16 -18.05
CA GLU A 165 11.43 -3.20 -18.61
C GLU A 165 11.73 -4.51 -17.85
N MET A 166 10.70 -5.15 -17.30
CA MET A 166 10.88 -6.38 -16.52
C MET A 166 10.20 -7.56 -17.21
N GLU A 167 10.99 -8.56 -17.56
CA GLU A 167 10.50 -9.84 -18.08
C GLU A 167 10.42 -10.86 -16.93
N ILE A 168 9.20 -11.27 -16.59
CA ILE A 168 8.93 -12.11 -15.41
C ILE A 168 8.60 -13.53 -15.89
N ARG A 169 9.40 -14.52 -15.47
CA ARG A 169 9.21 -15.95 -15.77
C ARG A 169 9.30 -16.77 -14.48
N PRO A 170 8.21 -16.85 -13.68
CA PRO A 170 8.26 -17.42 -12.34
C PRO A 170 8.77 -18.86 -12.32
N HIS A 171 9.72 -19.14 -11.44
CA HIS A 171 10.25 -20.47 -11.12
C HIS A 171 10.41 -20.60 -9.60
N ASP A 172 11.07 -19.64 -8.96
CA ASP A 172 11.29 -19.62 -7.52
C ASP A 172 10.22 -18.77 -6.83
N LEU A 173 9.39 -19.42 -6.02
CA LEU A 173 8.33 -18.78 -5.26
C LEU A 173 8.77 -18.61 -3.80
N VAL A 174 8.90 -17.37 -3.33
CA VAL A 174 9.41 -17.07 -1.99
C VAL A 174 8.25 -16.62 -1.10
N PRO A 175 7.68 -17.48 -0.25
CA PRO A 175 6.66 -17.09 0.71
C PRO A 175 7.23 -16.38 1.93
N ASP A 176 6.48 -15.42 2.47
CA ASP A 176 6.69 -14.89 3.82
C ASP A 176 6.04 -15.78 4.89
N THR A 177 6.20 -15.43 6.18
CA THR A 177 5.60 -16.15 7.30
C THR A 177 4.07 -16.15 7.25
N ASN A 178 3.46 -15.03 6.84
CA ASN A 178 2.01 -14.88 6.78
C ASN A 178 1.38 -15.80 5.71
N CYS A 179 2.10 -16.15 4.64
CA CYS A 179 1.64 -17.16 3.69
C CYS A 179 1.37 -18.51 4.37
N PHE A 180 2.23 -18.92 5.31
CA PHE A 180 2.05 -20.17 6.06
C PHE A 180 0.99 -20.07 7.16
N ILE A 181 0.73 -18.88 7.70
CA ILE A 181 -0.26 -18.70 8.77
C ILE A 181 -1.67 -18.50 8.19
N ASN A 182 -1.80 -17.69 7.14
CA ASN A 182 -3.10 -17.30 6.59
C ASN A 182 -3.53 -18.17 5.41
N CYS A 183 -2.58 -18.72 4.65
CA CYS A 183 -2.84 -19.44 3.40
C CYS A 183 -2.29 -20.88 3.39
N LEU A 184 -2.19 -21.52 4.56
CA LEU A 184 -1.67 -22.90 4.66
C LEU A 184 -2.42 -23.90 3.76
N PRO A 185 -3.77 -23.93 3.70
CA PRO A 185 -4.48 -24.89 2.86
C PRO A 185 -4.17 -24.74 1.37
N GLN A 186 -4.01 -23.50 0.90
CA GLN A 186 -3.64 -23.19 -0.48
C GLN A 186 -2.20 -23.64 -0.76
N LEU A 187 -1.29 -23.41 0.19
CA LEU A 187 0.10 -23.85 0.06
C LEU A 187 0.21 -25.38 0.03
N GLU A 188 -0.54 -26.10 0.87
CA GLU A 188 -0.60 -27.56 0.85
C GLU A 188 -1.16 -28.10 -0.46
N SER A 189 -2.20 -27.45 -1.00
CA SER A 189 -2.78 -27.81 -2.30
C SER A 189 -1.77 -27.59 -3.43
N LEU A 190 -1.08 -26.46 -3.42
CA LEU A 190 0.01 -26.17 -4.35
C LEU A 190 1.14 -27.22 -4.23
N MET A 191 1.54 -27.58 -3.01
CA MET A 191 2.56 -28.61 -2.80
C MET A 191 2.15 -29.97 -3.35
N LYS A 192 0.88 -30.39 -3.20
CA LYS A 192 0.39 -31.66 -3.76
C LYS A 192 0.43 -31.70 -5.30
N LEU A 193 0.32 -30.54 -5.96
CA LEU A 193 0.39 -30.43 -7.41
C LEU A 193 1.83 -30.39 -7.93
N LEU A 194 2.78 -29.95 -7.11
CA LEU A 194 4.18 -29.82 -7.48
C LEU A 194 4.95 -31.11 -7.14
N PRO A 195 5.99 -31.48 -7.90
CA PRO A 195 6.45 -30.86 -9.14
C PRO A 195 5.51 -31.21 -10.31
N HIS A 196 5.16 -30.21 -11.11
CA HIS A 196 4.27 -30.41 -12.26
C HIS A 196 5.07 -30.28 -13.58
N PRO A 197 4.86 -31.14 -14.60
CA PRO A 197 5.62 -31.08 -15.85
C PRO A 197 5.51 -29.75 -16.60
N GLN A 198 4.36 -29.08 -16.48
CA GLN A 198 4.07 -27.80 -17.14
C GLN A 198 4.33 -26.58 -16.25
N HIS A 199 4.50 -26.78 -14.93
CA HIS A 199 4.71 -25.71 -13.97
C HIS A 199 5.98 -25.97 -13.16
N PRO A 200 7.12 -25.35 -13.54
CA PRO A 200 8.43 -25.62 -12.94
C PRO A 200 8.61 -24.86 -11.61
N TYR A 201 7.55 -24.70 -10.83
CA TYR A 201 7.61 -23.88 -9.61
C TYR A 201 8.28 -24.64 -8.47
N VAL A 202 9.13 -23.93 -7.74
CA VAL A 202 9.79 -24.40 -6.52
C VAL A 202 9.52 -23.39 -5.42
N ILE A 203 9.02 -23.86 -4.28
CA ILE A 203 8.78 -23.05 -3.10
C ILE A 203 10.10 -22.91 -2.34
N MET A 204 10.64 -21.70 -2.33
CA MET A 204 11.94 -21.31 -1.81
C MET A 204 11.75 -20.55 -0.50
N VAL A 205 11.76 -21.26 0.63
CA VAL A 205 11.44 -20.69 1.93
C VAL A 205 12.69 -20.08 2.58
N PRO A 206 12.71 -18.77 2.88
CA PRO A 206 13.81 -18.14 3.59
C PRO A 206 13.99 -18.74 4.98
N LEU A 207 15.22 -18.94 5.45
CA LEU A 207 15.48 -19.48 6.80
C LEU A 207 14.87 -18.62 7.92
N VAL A 208 14.81 -17.30 7.74
CA VAL A 208 14.14 -16.41 8.71
C VAL A 208 12.67 -16.78 8.91
N VAL A 209 11.96 -17.18 7.85
CA VAL A 209 10.56 -17.62 7.91
C VAL A 209 10.44 -18.94 8.65
N VAL A 210 11.36 -19.89 8.37
CA VAL A 210 11.40 -21.18 9.10
C VAL A 210 11.62 -20.96 10.60
N ASN A 211 12.55 -20.07 10.96
CA ASN A 211 12.85 -19.75 12.37
C ASN A 211 11.66 -19.06 13.07
N GLU A 212 10.96 -18.15 12.37
CA GLU A 212 9.74 -17.54 12.89
C GLU A 212 8.64 -18.58 13.13
N LEU A 213 8.39 -19.47 12.17
CA LEU A 213 7.39 -20.54 12.30
C LEU A 213 7.74 -21.50 13.44
N GLU A 214 9.02 -21.84 13.61
CA GLU A 214 9.47 -22.64 14.75
C GLU A 214 9.20 -21.91 16.08
N GLY A 215 9.51 -20.62 16.17
CA GLY A 215 9.20 -19.78 17.33
C GLY A 215 7.70 -19.72 17.63
N LEU A 216 6.87 -19.49 16.61
CA LEU A 216 5.41 -19.45 16.71
C LEU A 216 4.83 -20.80 17.16
N SER A 217 5.37 -21.92 16.66
CA SER A 217 4.93 -23.27 17.03
C SER A 217 5.20 -23.63 18.49
N ARG A 218 6.25 -23.04 19.09
CA ARG A 218 6.60 -23.20 20.52
C ARG A 218 5.81 -22.24 21.41
N GLY A 219 5.25 -21.17 20.83
CA GLY A 219 4.34 -20.21 21.45
C GLY A 219 4.96 -18.84 21.70
N CYS A 220 4.19 -17.78 21.41
CA CYS A 220 4.52 -16.39 21.76
C CYS A 220 3.90 -15.96 23.10
N LYS A 221 4.51 -14.93 23.71
CA LYS A 221 3.96 -14.23 24.89
C LYS A 221 2.57 -13.64 24.57
N PRO A 222 1.62 -13.63 25.53
CA PRO A 222 0.24 -13.21 25.30
C PRO A 222 0.16 -11.71 25.05
N SER A 223 0.16 -11.30 23.78
CA SER A 223 -0.10 -9.91 23.35
C SER A 223 -1.49 -9.75 22.73
N GLN A 224 -2.10 -10.87 22.29
CA GLN A 224 -3.39 -10.92 21.62
C GLN A 224 -4.34 -11.90 22.32
N SER A 225 -5.59 -11.97 21.84
CA SER A 225 -6.58 -12.95 22.29
C SER A 225 -5.99 -14.36 22.35
N ALA A 226 -6.15 -15.04 23.49
CA ALA A 226 -5.63 -16.39 23.73
C ALA A 226 -6.05 -17.40 22.65
N LEU A 227 -7.25 -17.23 22.08
CA LEU A 227 -7.75 -18.07 20.98
C LEU A 227 -6.96 -17.85 19.68
N HIS A 228 -6.66 -16.60 19.33
CA HIS A 228 -5.90 -16.29 18.13
C HIS A 228 -4.46 -16.79 18.26
N SER A 229 -3.81 -16.57 19.41
CA SER A 229 -2.46 -17.10 19.66
C SER A 229 -2.41 -18.64 19.62
N ALA A 230 -3.46 -19.31 20.09
CA ALA A 230 -3.57 -20.76 19.97
C ALA A 230 -3.73 -21.22 18.52
N MET A 231 -4.58 -20.55 17.74
CA MET A 231 -4.75 -20.82 16.31
C MET A 231 -3.42 -20.65 15.56
N VAL A 232 -2.74 -19.51 15.71
CA VAL A 232 -1.46 -19.24 15.03
C VAL A 232 -0.41 -20.29 15.39
N ARG A 233 -0.35 -20.71 16.66
CA ARG A 233 0.58 -21.78 17.10
C ARG A 233 0.28 -23.11 16.43
N GLU A 234 -0.98 -23.55 16.40
CA GLU A 234 -1.34 -24.82 15.75
C GLU A 234 -1.11 -24.77 14.24
N THR A 235 -1.44 -23.65 13.58
CA THR A 235 -1.15 -23.46 12.16
C THR A 235 0.34 -23.47 11.88
N ALA A 236 1.15 -22.77 12.68
CA ALA A 236 2.60 -22.79 12.56
C ALA A 236 3.18 -24.20 12.77
N LYS A 237 2.64 -24.96 13.72
CA LYS A 237 3.01 -26.36 13.96
C LYS A 237 2.66 -27.26 12.77
N ALA A 238 1.50 -27.07 12.15
CA ALA A 238 1.12 -27.78 10.93
C ALA A 238 2.05 -27.41 9.75
N ALA A 239 2.35 -26.13 9.56
CA ALA A 239 3.31 -25.65 8.57
C ALA A 239 4.71 -26.26 8.77
N MET A 240 5.17 -26.37 10.01
CA MET A 240 6.45 -27.05 10.33
C MET A 240 6.46 -28.52 9.90
N GLY A 241 5.30 -29.19 9.86
CA GLY A 241 5.16 -30.55 9.32
C GLY A 241 5.53 -30.67 7.84
N LEU A 242 5.34 -29.62 7.04
CA LEU A 242 5.69 -29.61 5.61
C LEU A 242 7.20 -29.78 5.38
N PHE A 243 8.01 -29.23 6.28
CA PHE A 243 9.46 -29.31 6.21
C PHE A 243 10.02 -30.67 6.65
N GLN A 244 9.24 -31.47 7.39
CA GLN A 244 9.65 -32.81 7.82
C GLN A 244 9.56 -33.82 6.67
N ASN A 245 8.61 -33.65 5.76
CA ASN A 245 8.30 -34.59 4.68
C ASN A 245 9.23 -34.47 3.45
N ARG A 246 10.23 -33.57 3.47
CA ARG A 246 11.23 -33.35 2.40
C ARG A 246 10.63 -33.35 1.00
N HIS A 247 9.65 -32.48 0.79
CA HIS A 247 8.97 -32.37 -0.50
C HIS A 247 9.92 -31.88 -1.61
N PRO A 248 9.95 -32.51 -2.80
CA PRO A 248 10.93 -32.18 -3.85
C PRO A 248 10.82 -30.76 -4.41
N ALA A 249 9.62 -30.16 -4.35
CA ALA A 249 9.37 -28.78 -4.76
C ALA A 249 9.42 -27.76 -3.60
N LEU A 250 9.88 -28.16 -2.41
CA LEU A 250 10.06 -27.28 -1.25
C LEU A 250 11.54 -27.26 -0.85
N ARG A 251 12.15 -26.07 -0.82
CA ARG A 251 13.56 -25.91 -0.43
C ARG A 251 13.69 -24.76 0.55
N CYS A 252 14.66 -24.87 1.47
CA CYS A 252 15.03 -23.77 2.35
C CYS A 252 16.19 -23.00 1.73
N VAL A 253 16.20 -21.68 1.93
CA VAL A 253 17.21 -20.80 1.33
C VAL A 253 17.77 -19.87 2.37
N THR A 254 19.08 -19.66 2.31
CA THR A 254 19.75 -18.72 3.18
C THR A 254 19.56 -17.26 2.76
N THR A 255 19.79 -16.30 3.65
CA THR A 255 19.80 -14.86 3.29
C THR A 255 20.80 -14.54 2.16
N LYS A 256 21.87 -15.34 2.04
CA LYS A 256 22.88 -15.24 0.97
C LYS A 256 22.44 -15.86 -0.37
N GLY A 257 21.23 -16.44 -0.45
CA GLY A 257 20.70 -17.11 -1.63
C GLY A 257 21.19 -18.55 -1.81
N THR A 258 21.79 -19.16 -0.79
CA THR A 258 22.23 -20.57 -0.86
C THR A 258 21.07 -21.50 -0.59
N VAL A 259 20.80 -22.40 -1.53
CA VAL A 259 19.73 -23.40 -1.41
C VAL A 259 20.22 -24.57 -0.55
N LEU A 260 19.41 -24.96 0.42
CA LEU A 260 19.74 -26.01 1.38
C LEU A 260 19.02 -27.31 1.02
N ASN A 261 19.76 -28.42 1.04
CA ASN A 261 19.24 -29.76 0.78
C ASN A 261 18.48 -30.37 1.98
N SER A 262 18.55 -29.72 3.15
CA SER A 262 17.85 -30.10 4.37
C SER A 262 17.65 -28.87 5.23
N SER A 263 16.47 -28.76 5.86
CA SER A 263 16.13 -27.71 6.84
C SER A 263 16.64 -28.02 8.26
N THR A 264 17.18 -29.22 8.48
CA THR A 264 17.63 -29.66 9.81
C THR A 264 18.92 -28.94 10.22
N PHE A 265 18.77 -28.01 11.16
CA PHE A 265 19.85 -27.38 11.92
C PHE A 265 20.88 -26.61 11.08
N THR A 266 20.44 -25.50 10.48
CA THR A 266 21.34 -24.49 9.91
C THR A 266 21.12 -23.17 10.65
N LEU A 267 21.95 -22.92 11.66
CA LEU A 267 22.12 -21.58 12.19
C LEU A 267 22.78 -20.73 11.11
N GLU A 268 22.04 -19.74 10.62
CA GLU A 268 22.64 -18.68 9.83
C GLU A 268 23.44 -17.77 10.76
N GLU A 269 24.71 -17.54 10.42
CA GLU A 269 25.52 -16.55 11.10
C GLU A 269 24.90 -15.17 10.85
N ASP A 270 24.34 -14.56 11.91
CA ASP A 270 23.72 -13.25 11.81
C ASP A 270 24.76 -12.25 11.29
N SER A 271 24.38 -11.49 10.26
CA SER A 271 25.21 -10.37 9.81
C SER A 271 25.41 -9.40 10.97
N ALA A 272 26.58 -8.78 11.07
CA ALA A 272 26.89 -7.78 12.10
C ALA A 272 25.91 -6.58 12.17
N VAL A 273 25.05 -6.44 11.15
CA VAL A 273 23.97 -5.46 11.10
C VAL A 273 22.66 -6.13 11.50
N GLU A 274 21.99 -5.59 12.52
CA GLU A 274 20.62 -5.99 12.85
C GLU A 274 19.70 -5.65 11.68
N MET A 275 19.15 -6.69 11.04
CA MET A 275 18.19 -6.56 9.94
C MET A 275 16.82 -7.04 10.41
N LYS A 276 15.76 -6.32 10.01
CA LYS A 276 14.39 -6.79 10.21
C LYS A 276 14.14 -8.04 9.36
N ASN A 277 13.18 -8.86 9.78
CA ASN A 277 12.87 -10.11 9.08
C ASN A 277 12.41 -9.86 7.64
N ASP A 278 11.61 -8.82 7.40
CA ASP A 278 11.29 -8.30 6.05
C ASP A 278 12.55 -8.09 5.20
N ASP A 279 13.57 -7.45 5.77
CA ASP A 279 14.78 -7.09 5.04
C ASP A 279 15.60 -8.35 4.74
N LYS A 280 15.58 -9.36 5.64
CA LYS A 280 16.16 -10.69 5.39
C LYS A 280 15.43 -11.42 4.27
N ILE A 281 14.09 -11.42 4.25
CA ILE A 281 13.27 -12.03 3.18
C ILE A 281 13.57 -11.36 1.83
N LEU A 282 13.57 -10.03 1.78
CA LEU A 282 13.87 -9.28 0.56
C LEU A 282 15.30 -9.51 0.07
N THR A 283 16.25 -9.55 0.99
CA THR A 283 17.67 -9.81 0.65
C THR A 283 17.83 -11.21 0.08
N THR A 284 17.10 -12.20 0.62
CA THR A 284 17.02 -13.55 0.07
C THR A 284 16.51 -13.52 -1.38
N CYS A 285 15.39 -12.83 -1.63
CA CYS A 285 14.79 -12.70 -2.97
C CYS A 285 15.77 -12.09 -3.98
N VAL A 286 16.42 -10.99 -3.60
CA VAL A 286 17.39 -10.29 -4.44
C VAL A 286 18.60 -11.19 -4.73
N ASN A 287 19.12 -11.90 -3.73
CA ASN A 287 20.28 -12.76 -3.92
C ASN A 287 19.97 -14.00 -4.77
N LEU A 288 18.77 -14.57 -4.63
CA LEU A 288 18.27 -15.62 -5.54
C LEU A 288 18.22 -15.11 -6.98
N SER A 289 17.65 -13.92 -7.21
CA SER A 289 17.51 -13.36 -8.56
C SER A 289 18.85 -13.09 -9.26
N LYS A 290 19.91 -12.82 -8.49
CA LYS A 290 21.26 -12.59 -9.02
C LYS A 290 21.97 -13.87 -9.48
N ALA A 291 21.52 -15.05 -9.02
CA ALA A 291 22.14 -16.31 -9.39
C ALA A 291 22.10 -16.56 -10.91
N HIS A 292 21.08 -16.03 -11.59
CA HIS A 292 20.86 -16.27 -13.01
C HIS A 292 21.50 -15.25 -13.96
N LYS A 293 22.06 -14.13 -13.46
CA LYS A 293 22.83 -13.09 -14.22
C LYS A 293 22.33 -12.80 -15.65
N ARG A 294 21.03 -12.50 -15.80
CA ARG A 294 20.43 -12.21 -17.12
C ARG A 294 20.17 -10.72 -17.39
N ASP A 295 20.32 -9.85 -16.39
CA ASP A 295 19.98 -8.42 -16.50
C ASP A 295 20.84 -7.70 -17.55
N GLU A 296 20.20 -6.95 -18.44
CA GLU A 296 20.82 -6.18 -19.52
C GLU A 296 20.66 -4.67 -19.30
N ILE A 297 21.74 -3.91 -19.51
CA ILE A 297 21.69 -2.45 -19.54
C ILE A 297 21.81 -2.01 -21.00
N LYS A 298 20.73 -1.44 -21.56
CA LYS A 298 20.71 -0.93 -22.93
C LYS A 298 21.26 0.50 -22.99
N GLU A 299 21.76 0.91 -24.16
CA GLU A 299 22.17 2.30 -24.41
C GLU A 299 21.00 3.27 -24.14
N GLY A 300 21.29 4.41 -23.51
CA GLY A 300 20.29 5.36 -23.05
C GLY A 300 19.72 5.09 -21.65
N GLY A 301 20.31 4.16 -20.88
CA GLY A 301 19.95 3.95 -19.47
C GLY A 301 18.70 3.10 -19.24
N ARG A 302 18.11 2.54 -20.30
CA ARG A 302 16.98 1.59 -20.22
C ARG A 302 17.50 0.25 -19.70
N ARG A 303 16.89 -0.26 -18.64
CA ARG A 303 17.30 -1.53 -17.99
C ARG A 303 16.29 -2.61 -18.35
N LYS A 304 16.74 -3.73 -18.89
CA LYS A 304 15.92 -4.93 -19.07
C LYS A 304 16.28 -5.93 -17.98
N LEU A 305 15.33 -6.19 -17.08
CA LEU A 305 15.51 -7.10 -15.95
C LEU A 305 14.81 -8.41 -16.23
N TYR A 306 15.47 -9.52 -15.92
CA TYR A 306 14.88 -10.85 -16.04
C TYR A 306 14.70 -11.41 -14.64
N ARG A 307 13.46 -11.72 -14.28
CA ARG A 307 13.11 -12.18 -12.94
C ARG A 307 12.39 -13.52 -12.99
N ASP A 308 12.98 -14.51 -12.37
CA ASP A 308 12.41 -15.84 -12.15
C ASP A 308 12.01 -16.09 -10.70
N VAL A 309 12.36 -15.16 -9.81
CA VAL A 309 11.95 -15.15 -8.41
C VAL A 309 10.71 -14.27 -8.23
N VAL A 310 9.70 -14.78 -7.55
CA VAL A 310 8.49 -14.03 -7.17
C VAL A 310 8.31 -14.11 -5.66
N LEU A 311 8.20 -12.95 -5.01
CA LEU A 311 7.84 -12.85 -3.59
C LEU A 311 6.33 -13.06 -3.44
N LEU A 312 5.94 -13.98 -2.57
CA LEU A 312 4.55 -14.23 -2.20
C LEU A 312 4.27 -13.57 -0.85
N THR A 313 3.45 -12.51 -0.86
CA THR A 313 3.06 -11.78 0.36
C THR A 313 1.81 -10.95 0.11
N GLU A 314 1.01 -10.77 1.16
CA GLU A 314 -0.10 -9.81 1.23
C GLU A 314 0.26 -8.55 2.02
N ASP A 315 1.45 -8.50 2.64
CA ASP A 315 1.88 -7.34 3.42
C ASP A 315 2.20 -6.16 2.50
N ARG A 316 1.45 -5.07 2.64
CA ARG A 316 1.60 -3.85 1.85
C ARG A 316 3.00 -3.25 1.96
N SER A 317 3.57 -3.23 3.16
CA SER A 317 4.88 -2.62 3.41
C SER A 317 6.00 -3.44 2.76
N LEU A 318 5.94 -4.77 2.89
CA LEU A 318 6.89 -5.69 2.27
C LEU A 318 6.77 -5.65 0.74
N ARG A 319 5.53 -5.58 0.22
CA ARG A 319 5.23 -5.41 -1.21
C ARG A 319 5.88 -4.14 -1.78
N LEU A 320 5.73 -3.00 -1.11
CA LEU A 320 6.34 -1.73 -1.53
C LEU A 320 7.87 -1.80 -1.52
N LYS A 321 8.46 -2.41 -0.49
CA LYS A 321 9.91 -2.62 -0.42
C LYS A 321 10.41 -3.54 -1.55
N ALA A 322 9.67 -4.60 -1.90
CA ALA A 322 9.99 -5.49 -3.01
C ALA A 322 9.99 -4.76 -4.36
N ILE A 323 8.93 -3.99 -4.64
CA ILE A 323 8.82 -3.19 -5.87
C ILE A 323 10.00 -2.20 -5.98
N SER A 324 10.38 -1.54 -4.87
CA SER A 324 11.53 -0.61 -4.86
C SER A 324 12.89 -1.26 -5.16
N LYS A 325 12.96 -2.60 -5.07
CA LYS A 325 14.15 -3.41 -5.36
C LYS A 325 14.01 -4.20 -6.67
N ASP A 326 13.07 -3.82 -7.52
CA ASP A 326 12.78 -4.49 -8.80
C ASP A 326 12.48 -5.99 -8.64
N MET A 327 11.74 -6.35 -7.58
CA MET A 327 11.31 -7.73 -7.32
C MET A 327 9.81 -7.91 -7.61
N PRO A 328 9.42 -8.91 -8.44
CA PRO A 328 8.03 -9.28 -8.63
C PRO A 328 7.40 -9.73 -7.32
N VAL A 329 6.15 -9.33 -7.11
CA VAL A 329 5.41 -9.63 -5.89
C VAL A 329 3.94 -9.88 -6.19
N ARG A 330 3.35 -10.88 -5.54
CA ARG A 330 1.93 -11.23 -5.70
C ARG A 330 1.42 -11.95 -4.45
N ALA A 331 0.13 -11.86 -4.14
CA ALA A 331 -0.48 -12.68 -3.10
C ALA A 331 -0.51 -14.17 -3.55
N LEU A 332 -0.41 -15.11 -2.61
CA LEU A 332 -0.43 -16.55 -2.94
C LEU A 332 -1.73 -16.97 -3.68
N PRO A 333 -2.94 -16.58 -3.24
CA PRO A 333 -4.18 -16.93 -3.94
C PRO A 333 -4.20 -16.40 -5.39
N ASP A 334 -3.78 -15.15 -5.59
CA ASP A 334 -3.73 -14.52 -6.91
C ASP A 334 -2.70 -15.18 -7.83
N PHE A 335 -1.59 -15.66 -7.26
CA PHE A 335 -0.58 -16.40 -8.01
C PHE A 335 -1.13 -17.74 -8.49
N ILE A 336 -1.81 -18.49 -7.61
CA ILE A 336 -2.42 -19.78 -7.95
C ILE A 336 -3.45 -19.61 -9.08
N LYS A 337 -4.32 -18.60 -8.97
CA LYS A 337 -5.31 -18.28 -10.01
C LYS A 337 -4.65 -17.92 -11.33
N TRP A 338 -3.63 -17.06 -11.32
CA TRP A 338 -2.89 -16.67 -12.52
C TRP A 338 -2.15 -17.85 -13.17
N ALA A 339 -1.60 -18.74 -12.36
CA ALA A 339 -0.88 -19.92 -12.82
C ALA A 339 -1.81 -21.04 -13.35
N GLY A 340 -3.14 -20.92 -13.17
CA GLY A 340 -4.10 -21.96 -13.55
C GLY A 340 -4.03 -23.21 -12.65
N LEU A 341 -3.64 -23.04 -11.39
CA LEU A 341 -3.43 -24.12 -10.41
C LEU A 341 -4.58 -24.26 -9.39
N GLY A 342 -5.67 -23.48 -9.56
CA GLY A 342 -6.77 -23.33 -8.60
C GLY A 342 -8.04 -24.06 -8.98
#